data_AF-A0A3Q3EBZ1-F1
#
_entry.id   AF-A0A3Q3EBZ1-F1
#
_cell.length_a   1.000
_cell.length_b   1.000
_cell.length_c   1.000
_cell.angle_alpha   90.00
_cell.angle_beta   90.00
_cell.angle_gamma   90.00
#
_symmetry.space_group_name_H-M   'P 1'
#
loop_
_entity.id
_entity.type
_entity.pdbx_description
1 polymer ?
#
loop_
_entity_poly.entity_id
_entity_poly.type
_entity_poly.pdbx_seq_one_letter_code
_entity_poly.pdbx_strand_id
1 'polypeptide(L)'
;MNGGDLLQLLAAVELFNRDWRYHKEERVWITRAPGMEPTLKTNAYERGTYYFFDCLNWRKVAKVRAQHTHTHTHTHTHTHTHTHTHTHTHTHTHTHTHTHTHTHLGSSLDF
;
A
#
# COMPACT_ATOMS: atom_id res chain seq x y z
N MET A 1 8.77 -0.27 8.57
CA MET A 1 7.69 -0.47 9.56
C MET A 1 8.38 -0.75 10.88
N ASN A 2 8.21 0.14 11.85
CA ASN A 2 8.93 0.01 13.12
C ASN A 2 8.16 -0.97 14.02
N GLY A 3 8.82 -1.60 14.99
CA GLY A 3 8.16 -2.61 15.86
C GLY A 3 6.91 -2.08 16.58
N GLY A 4 6.86 -0.78 16.88
CA GLY A 4 5.69 -0.10 17.43
C GLY A 4 4.48 -0.06 16.48
N ASP A 5 4.70 0.12 15.18
CA ASP A 5 3.62 0.14 14.17
C ASP A 5 2.96 -1.24 14.06
N LEU A 6 3.78 -2.31 14.13
CA LEU A 6 3.29 -3.68 14.11
C LEU A 6 2.43 -3.99 15.34
N LEU A 7 2.91 -3.63 16.53
CA LEU A 7 2.14 -3.83 17.77
C LEU A 7 0.84 -3.03 17.78
N GLN A 8 0.85 -1.79 17.27
CA GLN A 8 -0.36 -0.98 17.16
C GLN A 8 -1.38 -1.61 16.21
N LEU A 9 -0.93 -2.13 15.05
CA LEU A 9 -1.80 -2.82 14.10
C LEU A 9 -2.38 -4.10 14.69
N LEU A 10 -1.55 -4.94 15.34
CA LEU A 10 -2.01 -6.16 16.00
C LEU A 10 -3.02 -5.87 17.12
N ALA A 11 -2.78 -4.84 17.93
CA ALA A 11 -3.74 -4.40 18.95
C ALA A 11 -5.06 -3.93 18.33
N ALA A 12 -5.02 -3.18 17.23
CA ALA A 12 -6.22 -2.73 16.52
C ALA A 12 -7.03 -3.90 15.93
N VAL A 13 -6.35 -4.92 15.39
CA VAL A 13 -6.98 -6.16 14.89
C VAL A 13 -7.66 -6.91 16.04
N GLU A 14 -6.97 -7.07 17.17
CA GLU A 14 -7.53 -7.73 18.35
C GLU A 14 -8.74 -6.98 18.94
N LEU A 15 -8.70 -5.65 18.98
CA LEU A 15 -9.85 -4.84 19.36
C LEU A 15 -11.02 -5.06 18.40
N PHE A 16 -10.77 -5.05 17.09
CA PHE A 16 -11.80 -5.29 16.08
C PHE A 16 -12.47 -6.66 16.24
N ASN A 17 -11.68 -7.71 16.48
CA ASN A 17 -12.15 -9.07 16.73
C ASN A 17 -13.02 -9.18 17.98
N ARG A 18 -12.88 -8.24 18.92
CA ARG A 18 -13.66 -8.14 20.17
C ARG A 18 -14.80 -7.11 20.07
N ASP A 19 -15.31 -6.89 18.86
CA ASP A 19 -16.39 -5.96 18.55
C ASP A 19 -16.12 -4.49 18.93
N TRP A 20 -14.85 -4.09 19.02
CA TRP A 20 -14.51 -2.68 19.07
C TRP A 20 -14.44 -2.10 17.67
N ARG A 21 -14.86 -0.85 17.53
CA ARG A 21 -14.80 -0.09 16.30
C ARG A 21 -14.12 1.24 16.60
N TYR A 22 -13.20 1.65 15.73
CA TYR A 22 -12.55 2.95 15.88
C TYR A 22 -13.43 4.03 15.24
N HIS A 23 -13.84 5.02 16.02
CA HIS A 23 -14.63 6.14 15.56
C HIS A 23 -13.71 7.21 14.96
N LYS A 24 -13.80 7.46 13.64
CA LYS A 24 -12.84 8.32 12.92
C LYS A 24 -12.87 9.79 13.36
N GLU A 25 -14.05 10.34 13.66
CA GLU A 25 -14.20 11.75 14.04
C GLU A 25 -13.75 12.00 15.48
N GLU A 26 -14.36 11.28 16.43
CA GLU A 26 -13.99 11.35 17.85
C GLU A 26 -12.65 10.70 18.21
N ARG A 27 -12.04 9.94 17.28
CA ARG A 27 -10.71 9.31 17.44
C ARG A 27 -10.59 8.39 18.65
N VAL A 28 -11.64 7.63 18.92
CA VAL A 28 -11.74 6.74 20.09
C VAL A 28 -12.26 5.38 19.69
N TRP A 29 -11.86 4.36 20.43
CA TRP A 29 -12.43 3.02 20.31
C TRP A 29 -13.76 2.95 21.05
N ILE A 30 -14.77 2.40 20.36
CA ILE A 30 -16.12 2.20 20.89
C ILE A 30 -16.55 0.74 20.77
N THR A 31 -17.34 0.25 21.71
CA THR A 31 -17.99 -1.07 21.60
C THR A 31 -19.39 -1.01 22.18
N ARG A 32 -20.28 -1.91 21.74
CA ARG A 32 -21.66 -1.99 22.28
C ARG A 32 -21.62 -2.45 23.72
N ALA A 33 -22.43 -1.85 24.59
CA ALA A 33 -22.56 -2.35 25.95
C ALA A 33 -23.25 -3.75 25.91
N PRO A 34 -22.70 -4.77 26.59
CA PRO A 34 -23.27 -6.10 26.58
C PRO A 34 -24.64 -6.10 27.26
N GLY A 35 -25.62 -6.77 26.65
CA GLY A 35 -26.99 -6.85 27.15
C GLY A 35 -27.85 -5.58 26.94
N MET A 36 -27.31 -4.53 26.31
CA MET A 36 -28.05 -3.33 25.94
C MET A 36 -28.38 -3.39 24.46
N GLU A 37 -29.56 -3.92 24.11
CA GLU A 37 -30.02 -3.88 22.73
C GLU A 37 -30.12 -2.42 22.23
N PRO A 38 -29.80 -2.17 20.95
CA PRO A 38 -29.96 -0.83 20.39
C PRO A 38 -31.42 -0.37 20.50
N THR A 39 -31.64 0.71 21.25
CA THR A 39 -32.94 1.36 21.41
C THR A 39 -33.60 1.80 20.09
N LEU A 40 -32.81 2.02 19.04
CA LEU A 40 -33.33 2.32 17.71
C LEU A 40 -32.33 1.83 16.66
N LYS A 41 -32.76 0.98 15.72
CA LYS A 41 -31.94 0.58 14.57
C LYS A 41 -32.66 0.98 13.29
N THR A 42 -32.14 2.01 12.62
CA THR A 42 -32.63 2.44 11.31
C THR A 42 -31.58 2.16 10.24
N ASN A 43 -31.95 2.29 8.97
CA ASN A 43 -31.00 2.16 7.86
C ASN A 43 -29.89 3.23 7.91
N ALA A 44 -30.15 4.38 8.53
CA ALA A 44 -29.23 5.51 8.58
C ALA A 44 -28.39 5.56 9.87
N TYR A 45 -28.97 5.18 11.01
CA TYR A 45 -28.25 5.20 12.29
C TYR A 45 -28.81 4.19 13.30
N GLU A 46 -27.94 3.79 14.22
CA GLU A 46 -28.26 2.99 15.39
C GLU A 46 -28.10 3.84 16.65
N ARG A 47 -29.12 3.89 17.51
CA ARG A 47 -29.05 4.53 18.83
C ARG A 47 -28.98 3.46 19.92
N GLY A 48 -27.97 3.55 20.78
CA GLY A 48 -27.74 2.60 21.86
C GLY A 48 -26.76 3.13 22.91
N THR A 49 -26.48 2.32 23.93
CA THR A 49 -25.44 2.59 24.92
C THR A 49 -24.14 1.91 24.49
N TYR A 50 -23.07 2.69 24.40
CA TYR A 50 -21.75 2.22 23.98
C TYR A 50 -20.72 2.52 25.05
N TYR A 51 -19.70 1.66 25.17
CA TYR A 51 -18.50 1.96 25.91
C TYR A 51 -17.50 2.67 25.03
N PHE A 52 -16.94 3.74 25.55
CA PHE A 52 -15.85 4.52 24.97
C PHE A 52 -14.58 4.26 25.78
N PHE A 53 -13.47 4.02 25.11
CA PHE A 53 -12.18 3.96 25.79
C PHE A 53 -11.58 5.37 25.90
N ASP A 54 -11.57 5.90 27.13
CA ASP A 54 -10.91 7.16 27.46
C ASP A 54 -9.44 6.89 27.73
N CYS A 55 -8.59 7.23 26.76
CA CYS A 55 -7.15 7.02 26.86
C CYS A 55 -6.46 7.95 27.86
N LEU A 56 -7.06 9.11 28.18
CA LEU A 56 -6.49 10.08 29.11
C LEU A 56 -6.66 9.62 30.56
N ASN A 57 -7.83 9.06 30.87
CA ASN A 57 -8.16 8.56 32.21
C ASN A 57 -8.07 7.03 32.32
N TRP A 58 -7.61 6.36 31.25
CA TRP A 58 -7.43 4.91 31.16
C TRP A 58 -8.64 4.10 31.64
N ARG A 59 -9.85 4.47 31.19
CA ARG A 59 -11.10 3.85 31.65
C ARG A 59 -12.14 3.69 30.53
N LYS A 60 -13.06 2.74 30.71
CA LYS A 60 -14.26 2.63 29.88
C LYS A 60 -15.35 3.57 30.41
N VAL A 61 -15.93 4.37 29.53
CA VAL A 61 -17.04 5.29 29.85
C VAL A 61 -18.27 4.88 29.05
N ALA A 62 -19.39 4.62 29.72
CA ALA A 62 -20.67 4.37 29.04
C ALA A 62 -21.29 5.69 28.59
N LYS A 63 -21.68 5.80 27.32
CA LYS A 63 -22.45 6.95 26.80
C LYS A 63 -23.52 6.46 25.83
N VAL A 64 -24.67 7.14 25.83
CA VAL A 64 -25.72 6.94 24.81
C VAL A 64 -25.29 7.66 23.55
N ARG A 65 -25.27 6.94 22.41
CA ARG A 65 -24.91 7.51 21.10
C ARG A 65 -25.89 7.05 20.03
N ALA A 66 -26.16 7.92 19.06
CA ALA A 66 -26.65 7.55 17.74
C ALA A 66 -25.45 7.41 16.79
N GLN A 67 -25.06 6.19 16.43
CA GLN A 67 -23.99 5.89 15.48
C GLN A 67 -24.58 5.82 14.07
N HIS A 68 -24.15 6.71 13.17
CA HIS A 68 -24.56 6.65 11.76
C HIS A 68 -23.94 5.44 11.07
N THR A 69 -24.76 4.66 10.37
CA THR A 69 -24.33 3.58 9.48
C THR A 69 -24.01 4.21 8.12
N HIS A 70 -22.87 4.87 8.00
CA HIS A 70 -22.47 5.43 6.72
C HIS A 70 -21.92 4.30 5.82
N THR A 71 -22.77 3.79 4.92
CA THR A 71 -22.36 2.90 3.83
C THR A 71 -21.54 3.70 2.83
N HIS A 72 -20.23 3.81 3.04
CA HIS A 72 -19.37 4.48 2.06
C HIS A 72 -19.02 3.50 0.94
N THR A 73 -19.67 3.65 -0.23
CA THR A 73 -19.27 2.98 -1.46
C THR A 73 -17.95 3.60 -1.94
N HIS A 74 -16.84 2.88 -1.82
CA HIS A 74 -15.54 3.36 -2.29
C HIS A 74 -15.34 2.95 -3.76
N THR A 75 -15.37 3.92 -4.68
CA THR A 75 -14.99 3.71 -6.09
C THR A 75 -13.47 3.84 -6.21
N HIS A 76 -12.78 2.78 -6.62
CA HIS A 76 -11.33 2.81 -6.84
C HIS A 76 -11.05 3.08 -8.33
N THR A 77 -10.34 4.18 -8.63
CA THR A 77 -9.86 4.50 -9.98
C THR A 77 -8.40 4.02 -10.10
N HIS A 78 -8.12 3.14 -11.05
CA HIS A 78 -6.76 2.68 -11.33
C HIS A 78 -6.16 3.48 -12.49
N THR A 79 -5.04 4.15 -12.27
CA THR A 79 -4.26 4.85 -13.30
C THR A 79 -3.11 3.97 -13.74
N HIS A 80 -3.04 3.64 -15.04
CA HIS A 80 -1.91 2.90 -15.61
C HIS A 80 -0.93 3.88 -16.28
N THR A 81 0.33 3.88 -15.83
CA THR A 81 1.41 4.66 -16.43
C THR A 81 2.24 3.76 -17.33
N HIS A 82 2.38 4.12 -18.61
CA HIS A 82 3.25 3.41 -19.54
C HIS A 82 4.56 4.18 -19.73
N THR A 83 5.69 3.51 -19.49
CA THR A 83 7.05 4.04 -19.71
C THR A 83 7.58 3.50 -21.03
N HIS A 84 8.00 4.38 -21.94
CA HIS A 84 8.63 3.99 -23.20
C HIS A 84 10.15 4.18 -23.12
N THR A 85 10.91 3.11 -23.33
CA THR A 85 12.38 3.13 -23.41
C THR A 85 12.81 3.26 -24.86
N HIS A 86 13.69 4.22 -25.18
CA HIS A 86 14.29 4.37 -26.51
C HIS A 86 15.72 3.82 -26.51
N THR A 87 16.01 2.90 -27.42
CA THR A 87 17.35 2.32 -27.64
C THR A 87 18.02 3.02 -28.82
N HIS A 88 19.23 3.56 -28.62
CA HIS A 88 20.00 4.16 -29.70
C HIS A 88 21.06 3.17 -30.22
N THR A 89 21.02 2.85 -31.51
CA THR A 89 22.00 2.00 -32.20
C THR A 89 23.08 2.89 -32.83
N HIS A 90 24.35 2.63 -32.52
CA HIS A 90 25.48 3.31 -33.16
C HIS A 90 26.09 2.41 -34.24
N THR A 91 26.19 2.92 -35.47
CA THR A 91 26.85 2.24 -36.59
C THR A 91 28.29 2.74 -36.70
N HIS A 92 29.26 1.83 -36.63
CA HIS A 92 30.67 2.14 -36.90
C HIS A 92 31.03 1.76 -38.34
N THR A 93 31.58 2.72 -39.10
CA THR A 93 32.15 2.48 -40.43
C THR A 93 33.65 2.29 -40.30
N HIS A 94 34.17 1.14 -40.73
CA HIS A 94 35.61 0.89 -40.76
C HIS A 94 36.13 1.07 -42.19
N THR A 95 37.12 1.94 -42.36
CA THR A 95 37.87 2.10 -43.62
C THR A 95 39.14 1.27 -43.54
N HIS A 96 39.36 0.38 -44.50
CA HIS A 96 40.58 -0.43 -44.59
C HIS A 96 41.44 0.08 -45.74
N THR A 97 42.70 0.42 -45.45
CA THR A 97 43.71 0.75 -46.47
C THR A 97 44.56 -0.49 -46.70
N HIS A 98 44.65 -0.94 -47.95
CA HIS A 98 45.48 -2.08 -48.34
C HIS A 98 46.80 -1.58 -48.94
N THR A 99 47.93 -2.02 -48.36
CA THR A 99 49.27 -1.80 -48.92
C THR A 99 49.72 -3.09 -49.61
N HIS A 100 49.86 -3.06 -50.94
CA HIS A 100 50.34 -4.20 -51.71
C HIS A 100 51.88 -4.15 -51.79
N THR A 101 52.56 -5.13 -51.20
CA THR A 101 54.02 -5.30 -51.37
C THR A 101 54.24 -6.33 -52.47
N HIS A 102 54.83 -5.91 -53.58
CA HIS A 102 55.19 -6.79 -54.70
C HIS A 102 56.67 -7.17 -54.53
N THR A 103 56.95 -8.46 -54.27
CA THR A 103 58.34 -8.95 -54.25
C THR A 103 58.54 -9.87 -55.44
N HIS A 104 59.38 -9.42 -56.38
CA HIS A 104 59.79 -10.16 -57.56
C HIS A 104 60.87 -11.20 -57.22
N LEU A 105 60.66 -12.39 -57.81
CA LEU A 105 61.59 -13.45 -58.22
C LEU A 105 63.08 -13.31 -57.85
N GLY A 106 63.63 -14.35 -57.23
CA GLY A 106 65.07 -14.62 -57.12
C GLY A 106 65.34 -16.12 -57.22
N SER A 107 65.89 -16.53 -58.35
CA SER A 107 66.18 -17.88 -58.82
C SER A 107 67.23 -18.64 -57.99
N SER A 108 67.21 -19.97 -58.15
CA SER A 108 68.39 -20.87 -58.30
C SER A 108 68.74 -21.84 -57.13
N LEU A 109 68.37 -23.11 -57.37
CA LEU A 109 69.14 -24.38 -57.38
C LEU A 109 70.05 -24.85 -56.21
N ASP A 110 70.11 -26.20 -56.16
CA ASP A 110 71.07 -27.15 -55.52
C ASP A 110 70.73 -27.59 -54.07
N PHE A 111 70.60 -28.87 -53.68
CA PHE A 111 70.81 -30.22 -54.24
C PHE A 111 69.60 -31.12 -53.88
#